data_AF-A0A4V1UKG6-F1
#
_entry.id   AF-A0A4V1UKG6-F1
#
_cell.length_a   1.000
_cell.length_b   1.000
_cell.length_c   1.000
_cell.angle_alpha   90.00
_cell.angle_beta   90.00
_cell.angle_gamma   90.00
#
_symmetry.space_group_name_H-M   'P 1'
#
loop_
_entity.id
_entity.type
_entity.pdbx_description
1 polymer ?
#
loop_
_entity_poly.entity_id
_entity_poly.type
_entity_poly.pdbx_seq_one_letter_code
_entity_poly.pdbx_strand_id
1 'polypeptide(L)'
;MADAAIAELGDKLASLTIKQAVELKEYLKDTYKIEPAAGGGGGGGGGPVAAAVVEEAQTNFDVILKSSAADKKIAVIKEVRAATGLGLKEAKDLVDGAPKTVKEALPKEEAEKLKKTLE
;
A
#
# COMPACT_ATOMS: atom_id res chain seq x y z
N MET A 1 8.76 -10.44 22.55
CA MET A 1 7.43 -10.29 23.15
C MET A 1 7.00 -8.88 22.82
N ALA A 2 5.85 -8.68 22.16
CA ALA A 2 5.34 -7.33 21.94
C ALA A 2 5.19 -6.64 23.30
N ASP A 3 5.62 -5.40 23.39
CA ASP A 3 5.56 -4.60 24.61
C ASP A 3 4.12 -4.61 25.15
N ALA A 4 3.92 -4.80 26.45
CA ALA A 4 2.58 -4.98 27.03
C ALA A 4 1.65 -3.80 26.70
N ALA A 5 2.21 -2.60 26.58
CA ALA A 5 1.50 -1.40 26.15
C ALA A 5 0.98 -1.48 24.70
N ILE A 6 1.72 -2.13 23.80
CA ILE A 6 1.32 -2.28 22.39
C ILE A 6 0.17 -3.27 22.27
N ALA A 7 0.21 -4.36 23.03
CA ALA A 7 -0.88 -5.35 23.06
C ALA A 7 -2.19 -4.73 23.55
N GLU A 8 -2.14 -3.97 24.66
CA GLU A 8 -3.33 -3.28 25.19
C GLU A 8 -3.88 -2.22 24.24
N LEU A 9 -3.01 -1.48 23.53
CA LEU A 9 -3.43 -0.53 22.51
C LEU A 9 -4.06 -1.24 21.31
N GLY A 10 -3.47 -2.35 20.86
CA GLY A 10 -4.00 -3.17 19.77
C GLY A 10 -5.40 -3.71 20.05
N ASP A 11 -5.64 -4.24 21.25
CA ASP A 11 -6.95 -4.75 21.65
C ASP A 11 -8.01 -3.65 21.75
N LYS A 12 -7.61 -2.47 22.24
CA LYS A 12 -8.49 -1.28 22.26
C LYS A 12 -8.84 -0.78 20.87
N LEU A 13 -7.92 -0.87 19.91
CA LEU A 13 -8.18 -0.53 18.51
C LEU A 13 -9.07 -1.57 17.84
N ALA A 14 -8.85 -2.86 18.10
CA ALA A 14 -9.61 -3.97 17.53
C ALA A 14 -11.06 -4.03 18.04
N SER A 15 -11.32 -3.50 19.24
CA SER A 15 -12.66 -3.42 19.83
C SER A 15 -13.48 -2.21 19.35
N LEU A 16 -12.89 -1.28 18.59
CA LEU A 16 -13.62 -0.15 18.02
C LEU A 16 -14.56 -0.61 16.89
N THR A 17 -15.74 0.00 16.85
CA THR A 17 -16.61 -0.12 15.66
C THR A 17 -16.04 0.65 14.48
N ILE A 18 -16.43 0.29 13.26
CA ILE A 18 -15.95 0.95 12.02
C ILE A 18 -16.12 2.48 12.08
N LYS A 19 -17.22 2.97 12.67
CA LYS A 19 -17.47 4.40 12.82
C LYS A 19 -16.48 5.06 13.79
N GLN A 20 -16.20 4.42 14.92
CA GLN A 20 -15.25 4.92 15.91
C GLN A 20 -13.80 4.87 15.41
N ALA A 21 -13.46 3.90 14.56
CA ALA A 21 -12.16 3.85 13.90
C ALA A 21 -11.97 5.05 12.92
N VAL A 22 -13.03 5.47 12.23
CA VAL A 22 -13.01 6.67 11.38
C VAL A 22 -12.89 7.95 12.22
N GLU A 23 -13.63 8.06 13.33
CA GLU A 23 -13.54 9.20 14.24
C GLU A 23 -12.15 9.30 14.89
N LEU A 24 -11.55 8.17 15.27
CA LEU A 24 -10.18 8.11 15.79
C LEU A 24 -9.17 8.57 14.74
N LYS A 25 -9.34 8.18 13.48
CA LYS A 25 -8.50 8.65 12.37
C LYS A 25 -8.53 10.17 12.25
N GLU A 26 -9.72 10.78 12.27
CA GLU A 26 -9.85 12.24 12.16
C GLU A 26 -9.24 12.94 13.39
N TYR A 27 -9.45 12.39 14.59
CA TYR A 27 -8.84 12.91 15.82
C TYR A 27 -7.31 12.88 15.80
N LEU A 28 -6.71 11.78 15.34
CA LEU A 28 -5.25 11.64 15.19
C LEU A 28 -4.69 12.61 14.14
N LYS A 29 -5.44 12.84 13.06
CA LYS A 29 -5.08 13.81 12.02
C LYS A 29 -5.15 15.26 12.50
N ASP A 30 -6.20 15.65 13.20
CA ASP A 30 -6.40 17.05 13.60
C ASP A 30 -5.51 17.45 14.77
N THR A 31 -5.43 16.58 15.79
CA THR A 31 -4.75 16.86 17.06
C THR A 31 -3.25 16.59 16.98
N TYR A 32 -2.88 15.45 16.42
CA TYR A 32 -1.49 14.98 16.43
C TYR A 32 -0.81 15.12 15.07
N LYS A 33 -1.53 15.57 14.03
CA LYS A 33 -1.05 15.60 12.64
C LYS A 33 -0.55 14.23 12.16
N ILE A 34 -1.07 13.16 12.76
CA ILE A 34 -0.79 11.79 12.38
C ILE A 34 -1.85 11.42 11.34
N GLU A 35 -1.52 11.62 10.06
CA GLU A 35 -2.34 11.07 8.99
C GLU A 35 -2.06 9.57 8.87
N PRO A 36 -3.11 8.71 8.79
CA PRO A 36 -2.88 7.36 8.31
C PRO A 36 -2.23 7.50 6.96
N ALA A 37 -1.08 6.85 6.77
CA ALA A 37 -0.39 6.83 5.49
C ALA A 37 -1.29 6.14 4.45
N ALA A 38 -2.21 6.91 3.87
CA ALA A 38 -2.89 6.54 2.64
C ALA A 38 -1.78 6.44 1.60
N GLY A 39 -1.48 5.19 1.22
CA GLY A 39 -0.27 4.79 0.51
C GLY A 39 0.30 5.85 -0.44
N GLY A 40 1.53 6.26 -0.14
CA GLY A 40 2.55 6.78 -1.05
C GLY A 40 2.11 7.68 -2.19
N GLY A 41 2.29 8.98 -2.02
CA GLY A 41 2.40 9.97 -3.09
C GLY A 41 3.14 11.18 -2.54
N GLY A 42 4.34 11.42 -3.05
CA GLY A 42 5.35 12.24 -2.39
C GLY A 42 5.18 13.76 -2.48
N GLY A 43 6.03 14.43 -1.69
CA GLY A 43 6.65 15.69 -2.04
C GLY A 43 5.98 16.94 -1.48
N GLY A 44 6.66 17.57 -0.51
CA GLY A 44 6.61 19.02 -0.36
C GLY A 44 6.56 19.53 1.07
N GLY A 45 7.74 19.94 1.58
CA GLY A 45 7.82 21.13 2.45
C GLY A 45 7.90 20.90 3.95
N GLY A 46 9.14 20.89 4.46
CA GLY A 46 9.56 21.67 5.63
C GLY A 46 8.97 21.33 7.01
N GLY A 47 9.75 20.65 7.84
CA GLY A 47 9.55 20.63 9.29
C GLY A 47 10.14 19.38 9.96
N PRO A 48 11.06 19.51 10.93
CA PRO A 48 11.83 18.38 11.44
C PRO A 48 11.09 17.69 12.58
N VAL A 49 10.43 16.56 12.36
CA VAL A 49 10.19 15.60 13.46
C VAL A 49 10.13 14.16 12.93
N ALA A 50 11.06 13.34 13.41
CA ALA A 50 11.00 11.89 13.52
C ALA A 50 10.85 11.06 12.23
N ALA A 51 11.87 11.10 11.37
CA ALA A 51 12.10 10.10 10.32
C ALA A 51 12.68 8.76 10.87
N ALA A 52 12.23 8.27 12.04
CA ALA A 52 12.90 7.12 12.68
C ALA A 52 12.01 6.07 13.36
N VAL A 53 10.67 6.13 13.25
CA VAL A 53 9.81 5.12 13.92
C VAL A 53 8.64 4.72 13.03
N VAL A 54 8.88 4.16 11.84
CA VAL A 54 7.97 3.19 11.18
C VAL A 54 8.76 2.33 10.17
N GLU A 55 9.91 1.76 10.57
CA GLU A 55 10.63 0.77 9.76
C GLU A 55 10.42 -0.68 10.22
N GLU A 56 9.64 -0.90 11.29
CA GLU A 56 9.28 -2.24 11.74
C GLU A 56 7.78 -2.49 11.54
N ALA A 57 7.47 -3.54 10.77
CA ALA A 57 6.17 -4.21 10.63
C ALA A 57 5.21 -3.83 9.48
N GLN A 58 5.71 -3.42 8.31
CA GLN A 58 5.06 -3.83 7.06
C GLN A 58 6.10 -4.45 6.12
N THR A 59 6.33 -5.76 6.29
CA THR A 59 7.23 -6.55 5.43
C THR A 59 6.57 -7.00 4.13
N ASN A 60 5.27 -6.71 3.96
CA ASN A 60 4.42 -7.18 2.86
C ASN A 60 3.71 -5.99 2.20
N PHE A 61 3.98 -5.79 0.92
CA PHE A 61 3.43 -4.72 0.10
C PHE A 61 2.65 -5.33 -1.05
N ASP A 62 1.43 -4.83 -1.26
CA ASP A 62 0.61 -5.24 -2.38
C ASP A 62 0.79 -4.25 -3.52
N VAL A 63 1.05 -4.78 -4.72
CA VAL A 63 1.18 -3.96 -5.93
C VAL A 63 -0.16 -3.96 -6.64
N ILE A 64 -0.85 -2.82 -6.60
CA ILE A 64 -2.15 -2.60 -7.24
C ILE A 64 -1.94 -1.79 -8.52
N LEU A 65 -2.34 -2.37 -9.65
CA LEU A 65 -2.40 -1.65 -10.92
C LEU A 65 -3.66 -0.79 -10.92
N LYS A 66 -3.50 0.52 -10.75
CA LYS A 66 -4.61 1.49 -10.70
C LYS A 66 -5.23 1.72 -12.08
N SER A 67 -4.39 1.85 -13.09
CA SER A 67 -4.78 2.08 -14.48
C SER A 67 -3.58 1.86 -15.40
N SER A 68 -3.82 1.43 -16.63
CA SER A 68 -2.79 1.36 -17.68
C SER A 68 -3.12 2.33 -18.82
N ALA A 69 -2.17 3.16 -19.23
CA ALA A 69 -2.32 3.96 -20.46
C ALA A 69 -2.45 3.03 -21.68
N ALA A 70 -3.31 3.38 -22.64
CA ALA A 70 -3.57 2.55 -23.82
C ALA A 70 -2.28 2.25 -24.61
N ASP A 71 -1.40 3.23 -24.74
CA ASP A 71 -0.14 3.14 -25.49
C ASP A 71 0.90 2.27 -24.78
N LYS A 72 0.82 2.15 -23.45
CA LYS A 72 1.71 1.30 -22.63
C LYS A 72 1.09 -0.07 -22.31
N LYS A 73 -0.17 -0.31 -22.67
CA LYS A 73 -0.95 -1.48 -22.23
C LYS A 73 -0.27 -2.81 -22.57
N ILE A 74 0.33 -2.94 -23.76
CA ILE A 74 1.05 -4.16 -24.15
C ILE A 74 2.30 -4.38 -23.30
N ALA A 75 3.04 -3.31 -22.94
CA ALA A 75 4.20 -3.41 -22.07
C ALA A 75 3.79 -3.83 -20.66
N VAL A 76 2.75 -3.19 -20.10
CA VAL A 76 2.19 -3.55 -18.78
C VAL A 76 1.71 -5.00 -18.76
N ILE A 77 1.04 -5.50 -19.81
CA ILE A 77 0.62 -6.90 -19.90
C ILE A 77 1.83 -7.86 -19.87
N LYS A 78 2.95 -7.51 -20.51
CA LYS A 78 4.18 -8.32 -20.48
C LYS A 78 4.79 -8.38 -19.08
N GLU A 79 4.87 -7.23 -18.40
CA GLU A 79 5.40 -7.15 -17.03
C GLU A 79 4.50 -7.86 -16.02
N VAL A 80 3.17 -7.71 -16.12
CA VAL A 80 2.21 -8.47 -15.31
C VAL A 80 2.38 -9.97 -15.54
N ARG A 81 2.56 -10.41 -16.80
CA ARG A 81 2.84 -11.81 -17.12
C ARG A 81 4.14 -12.31 -16.48
N ALA A 82 5.21 -11.53 -16.56
CA ALA A 82 6.50 -11.88 -15.97
C ALA A 82 6.43 -11.93 -14.44
N ALA A 83 5.68 -11.03 -13.81
CA ALA A 83 5.56 -10.93 -12.37
C ALA A 83 4.66 -12.01 -11.75
N THR A 84 3.59 -12.40 -12.46
CA THR A 84 2.53 -13.28 -11.93
C THR A 84 2.52 -14.69 -12.52
N GLY A 85 3.15 -14.90 -13.68
CA GLY A 85 3.11 -16.17 -14.40
C GLY A 85 1.77 -16.48 -15.07
N LEU A 86 0.82 -15.54 -15.08
CA LEU A 86 -0.50 -15.69 -15.71
C LEU A 86 -0.39 -15.89 -17.23
N GLY A 87 -1.38 -16.53 -17.85
CA GLY A 87 -1.49 -16.63 -19.30
C GLY A 87 -1.84 -15.29 -19.96
N LEU A 88 -1.71 -15.22 -21.29
CA LEU A 88 -1.96 -13.98 -22.05
C LEU A 88 -3.37 -13.43 -21.84
N LYS A 89 -4.35 -14.31 -21.69
CA LYS A 89 -5.74 -13.94 -21.46
C LYS A 89 -5.95 -13.36 -20.06
N GLU A 90 -5.45 -14.03 -19.02
CA GLU A 90 -5.62 -13.58 -17.63
C GLU A 90 -4.86 -12.27 -17.35
N ALA A 91 -3.64 -12.13 -17.89
CA ALA A 91 -2.88 -10.89 -17.76
C ALA A 91 -3.57 -9.71 -18.47
N LYS A 92 -4.20 -9.96 -19.62
CA LYS A 92 -5.00 -8.97 -20.32
C LYS A 92 -6.24 -8.57 -19.51
N ASP A 93 -6.98 -9.53 -18.95
CA ASP A 93 -8.16 -9.28 -18.12
C ASP A 93 -7.82 -8.57 -16.78
N LEU A 94 -6.61 -8.77 -16.26
CA LEU A 94 -6.09 -8.06 -15.09
C LEU A 94 -5.80 -6.59 -15.42
N VAL A 95 -5.08 -6.34 -16.52
CA VAL A 95 -4.71 -4.98 -16.95
C VAL A 95 -5.93 -4.19 -17.45
N ASP A 96 -6.83 -4.83 -18.19
CA ASP A 96 -8.08 -4.22 -18.68
C ASP A 96 -9.08 -3.98 -17.54
N GLY A 97 -9.01 -4.80 -16.48
CA GLY A 97 -9.88 -4.71 -15.31
C GLY A 97 -9.38 -3.83 -14.16
N ALA A 98 -8.35 -3.01 -14.38
CA ALA A 98 -7.84 -2.09 -13.37
C ALA A 98 -8.94 -1.14 -12.84
N PRO A 99 -9.01 -0.84 -11.52
CA PRO A 99 -8.00 -1.13 -10.50
C PRO A 99 -8.04 -2.57 -9.96
N LYS A 100 -6.92 -3.30 -10.07
CA LYS A 100 -6.76 -4.69 -9.60
C LYS A 100 -5.37 -4.96 -9.04
N THR A 101 -5.29 -5.88 -8.09
CA THR A 101 -4.01 -6.33 -7.51
C THR A 101 -3.24 -7.19 -8.51
N VAL A 102 -1.98 -6.84 -8.75
CA VAL A 102 -1.05 -7.62 -9.59
C VAL A 102 -0.39 -8.70 -8.76
N LYS A 103 0.10 -8.35 -7.58
CA LYS A 103 0.79 -9.29 -6.69
C LYS A 103 0.69 -8.81 -5.25
N GLU A 104 0.44 -9.73 -4.35
CA GLU A 104 0.24 -9.49 -2.92
C GLU A 104 1.44 -9.97 -2.12
N ALA A 105 1.62 -9.41 -0.91
CA ALA A 105 2.61 -9.81 0.06
C ALA A 105 4.06 -9.86 -0.48
N LEU A 106 4.45 -8.83 -1.25
CA LEU A 106 5.83 -8.69 -1.72
C LEU A 106 6.71 -7.99 -0.67
N PRO A 107 8.00 -8.37 -0.55
CA PRO A 107 8.94 -7.57 0.21
C PRO A 107 9.12 -6.20 -0.44
N LYS A 108 9.46 -5.19 0.38
CA LYS A 108 9.58 -3.77 -0.04
C LYS A 108 10.35 -3.60 -1.36
N GLU A 109 11.51 -4.26 -1.47
CA GLU A 109 12.36 -4.17 -2.65
C GLU A 109 11.72 -4.75 -3.91
N GLU A 110 10.99 -5.86 -3.79
CA GLU A 110 10.31 -6.47 -4.94
C GLU A 110 9.07 -5.68 -5.36
N ALA A 111 8.32 -5.17 -4.38
CA ALA A 111 7.18 -4.30 -4.64
C ALA A 111 7.59 -3.00 -5.34
N GLU A 112 8.68 -2.38 -4.91
CA GLU A 112 9.21 -1.17 -5.55
C GLU A 112 9.76 -1.43 -6.95
N LYS A 113 10.47 -2.56 -7.16
CA LYS A 113 10.94 -2.99 -8.49
C LYS A 113 9.76 -3.21 -9.42
N LEU A 114 8.74 -3.95 -8.98
CA LEU A 114 7.55 -4.24 -9.78
C LEU A 114 6.72 -2.98 -10.06
N LYS A 115 6.59 -2.08 -9.10
CA LYS A 115 5.91 -0.79 -9.31
C LYS A 115 6.60 0.01 -10.43
N LYS A 116 7.94 0.11 -10.39
CA LYS A 116 8.70 0.85 -11.42
C LYS A 116 8.55 0.28 -12.83
N THR A 117 8.39 -1.04 -12.98
CA THR A 117 8.20 -1.63 -14.32
C THR A 117 6.78 -1.44 -14.86
N LEU A 118 5.81 -1.15 -13.99
CA LEU A 118 4.41 -0.95 -14.33
C LEU A 118 4.02 0.53 -14.60
N GLU A 119 4.92 1.50 -14.37
CA GLU A 119 4.70 2.96 -14.55
C GLU A 119 4.90 3.50 -15.99
#